data_AF-A0A0Q0UAB8-F1
#
_entry.id   AF-A0A0Q0UAB8-F1
#
_cell.length_a   1.000
_cell.length_b   1.000
_cell.length_c   1.000
_cell.angle_alpha   90.00
_cell.angle_beta   90.00
_cell.angle_gamma   90.00
#
_symmetry.space_group_name_H-M   'P 1'
#
loop_
_entity.id
_entity.type
_entity.pdbx_description
1 polymer ?
#
loop_
_entity_poly.entity_id
_entity_poly.type
_entity_poly.pdbx_seq_one_letter_code
_entity_poly.pdbx_strand_id
1 'polypeptide(L)'
;MISPLSIKVIGTVFLIALAFLPPKPDTISRAVEERESSTLNEIMDSPVKRAHVICQYANRNAVENLGFNSRDIYSIDNNYMAWETETAIGVIFEDEEKEPVLEYFSPTRINACPGNNDVQESYLELNPDQPISVGKEKQNFARYGEVEVKVLSYRE
;
A
#
# COMPACT_ATOMS: atom_id res chain seq x y z
N MET A 1 -59.00 -33.78 16.06
CA MET A 1 -57.92 -33.66 15.06
C MET A 1 -57.79 -32.19 14.68
N ILE A 2 -56.54 -31.75 14.51
CA ILE A 2 -56.04 -30.41 14.15
C ILE A 2 -55.86 -29.41 15.32
N SER A 3 -54.59 -29.26 15.70
CA SER A 3 -54.01 -28.38 16.70
C SER A 3 -53.90 -26.92 16.21
N PRO A 4 -53.80 -25.92 17.10
CA PRO A 4 -53.39 -24.57 16.72
C PRO A 4 -51.86 -24.48 16.61
N LEU A 5 -51.39 -23.91 15.49
CA LEU A 5 -49.97 -23.71 15.19
C LEU A 5 -49.49 -22.41 15.88
N SER A 6 -48.64 -22.53 16.90
CA SER A 6 -47.92 -21.38 17.49
C SER A 6 -46.85 -20.86 16.53
N ILE A 7 -46.99 -19.62 16.10
CA ILE A 7 -45.93 -18.88 15.39
C ILE A 7 -44.95 -18.36 16.45
N LYS A 8 -43.78 -19.00 16.55
CA LYS A 8 -42.62 -18.44 17.25
C LYS A 8 -41.87 -17.53 16.29
N VAL A 9 -41.87 -16.23 16.56
CA VAL A 9 -40.96 -15.27 15.91
C VAL A 9 -39.58 -15.51 16.52
N ILE A 10 -38.74 -16.25 15.80
CA ILE A 10 -37.31 -16.38 16.13
C ILE A 10 -36.60 -15.23 15.41
N GLY A 11 -36.17 -14.25 16.20
CA GLY A 11 -35.39 -13.11 15.74
C GLY A 11 -34.15 -13.61 15.01
N THR A 12 -34.07 -13.31 13.71
CA THR A 12 -32.86 -13.54 12.93
C THR A 12 -31.92 -12.38 13.23
N VAL A 13 -30.98 -12.59 14.14
CA VAL A 13 -29.82 -11.72 14.30
C VAL A 13 -28.95 -11.94 13.06
N PHE A 14 -29.02 -11.03 12.11
CA PHE A 14 -28.10 -10.97 10.98
C PHE A 14 -26.74 -10.49 11.53
N LEU A 15 -25.90 -11.44 11.95
CA LEU A 15 -24.47 -11.21 12.13
C LEU A 15 -23.89 -10.94 10.73
N ILE A 16 -23.84 -9.66 10.34
CA ILE A 16 -22.98 -9.23 9.24
C ILE A 16 -21.55 -9.35 9.78
N ALA A 17 -20.94 -10.51 9.58
CA ALA A 17 -19.49 -10.62 9.62
C ALA A 17 -18.97 -9.74 8.47
N LEU A 18 -18.61 -8.50 8.79
CA LEU A 18 -17.65 -7.75 7.99
C LEU A 18 -16.38 -8.59 8.00
N ALA A 19 -16.23 -9.43 6.98
CA ALA A 19 -14.95 -10.01 6.66
C ALA A 19 -14.05 -8.82 6.33
N PHE A 20 -13.29 -8.38 7.33
CA PHE A 20 -12.08 -7.60 7.14
C PHE A 20 -11.13 -8.50 6.36
N LEU A 21 -11.34 -8.56 5.04
CA LEU A 21 -10.31 -9.04 4.15
C LEU A 21 -9.14 -8.08 4.35
N PRO A 22 -7.92 -8.57 4.58
CA PRO A 22 -6.77 -7.70 4.50
C PRO A 22 -6.81 -7.01 3.13
N PRO A 23 -6.40 -5.74 3.04
CA PRO A 23 -6.28 -5.08 1.76
C PRO A 23 -5.43 -5.97 0.85
N LYS A 24 -5.95 -6.25 -0.35
CA LYS A 24 -5.21 -7.04 -1.34
C LYS A 24 -3.89 -6.32 -1.63
N PRO A 25 -2.79 -7.03 -1.88
CA PRO A 25 -1.45 -6.46 -2.07
C PRO A 25 -1.29 -5.51 -3.29
N ASP A 26 -2.39 -5.12 -3.94
CA ASP A 26 -2.42 -4.20 -5.09
C ASP A 26 -3.39 -3.02 -4.84
N THR A 27 -3.76 -2.76 -3.58
CA THR A 27 -4.81 -1.77 -3.25
C THR A 27 -4.35 -0.35 -3.56
N ILE A 28 -3.10 -0.03 -3.25
CA ILE A 28 -2.52 1.30 -3.50
C ILE A 28 -2.26 1.47 -5.00
N SER A 29 -1.70 0.47 -5.67
CA SER A 29 -1.45 0.45 -7.11
C SER A 29 -2.72 0.73 -7.89
N ARG A 30 -3.82 0.06 -7.53
CA ARG A 30 -5.11 0.27 -8.18
C ARG A 30 -5.62 1.69 -8.01
N ALA A 31 -5.50 2.27 -6.82
CA ALA A 31 -5.90 3.66 -6.60
C ALA A 31 -5.06 4.63 -7.44
N VAL A 32 -3.74 4.42 -7.49
CA VAL A 32 -2.82 5.18 -8.35
C VAL A 32 -3.18 5.03 -9.82
N GLU A 33 -3.66 3.86 -10.25
CA GLU A 33 -4.08 3.61 -11.63
C GLU A 33 -5.37 4.34 -12.01
N GLU A 34 -6.35 4.34 -11.11
CA GLU A 34 -7.72 4.80 -11.36
C GLU A 34 -7.94 6.29 -11.06
N ARG A 35 -7.08 6.92 -10.23
CA ARG A 35 -7.30 8.26 -9.70
C ARG A 35 -6.08 9.17 -9.92
N GLU A 36 -6.32 10.47 -10.02
CA GLU A 36 -5.27 11.49 -10.15
C GLU A 36 -4.73 11.96 -8.79
N SER A 37 -5.53 11.82 -7.73
CA SER A 37 -5.15 12.14 -6.35
C SER A 37 -6.00 11.36 -5.38
N SER A 38 -5.44 10.92 -4.25
CA SER A 38 -6.15 10.26 -3.15
C SER A 38 -5.31 10.30 -1.87
N THR A 39 -5.97 10.19 -0.71
CA THR A 39 -5.29 9.96 0.57
C THR A 39 -5.20 8.47 0.87
N LEU A 40 -4.32 8.05 1.80
CA LEU A 40 -4.25 6.63 2.19
C LEU A 40 -5.51 6.18 2.93
N ASN A 41 -6.10 7.05 3.76
CA ASN A 41 -7.36 6.75 4.44
C ASN A 41 -8.57 6.63 3.50
N GLU A 42 -8.52 7.20 2.29
CA GLU A 42 -9.53 6.99 1.25
C GLU A 42 -9.34 5.67 0.47
N ILE A 43 -8.12 5.14 0.47
CA ILE A 43 -7.72 3.96 -0.31
C ILE A 43 -7.88 2.69 0.52
N MET A 44 -7.46 2.74 1.78
CA MET A 44 -7.38 1.59 2.67
C MET A 44 -8.73 1.27 3.30
N ASP A 45 -8.93 -0.01 3.65
CA ASP A 45 -10.17 -0.49 4.30
C ASP A 45 -10.19 -0.31 5.83
N SER A 46 -9.13 0.27 6.38
CA SER A 46 -8.98 0.63 7.79
C SER A 46 -8.32 1.99 7.92
N PRO A 47 -8.61 2.71 9.02
CA PRO A 47 -7.82 3.86 9.42
C PRO A 47 -6.33 3.51 9.50
N VAL A 48 -5.53 4.32 8.81
CA VAL A 48 -4.08 4.24 8.78
C VAL A 48 -3.52 5.14 9.87
N LYS A 49 -2.67 4.57 10.72
CA LYS A 49 -1.97 5.28 11.81
C LYS A 49 -0.73 5.99 11.30
N ARG A 50 0.07 5.31 10.48
CA ARG A 50 1.33 5.80 9.91
C ARG A 50 1.59 5.14 8.55
N ALA A 51 2.30 5.84 7.69
CA ALA A 51 2.72 5.30 6.41
C ALA A 51 4.11 5.80 6.02
N HIS A 52 4.81 5.01 5.20
CA HIS A 52 6.16 5.31 4.75
C HIS A 52 6.33 4.99 3.27
N VAL A 53 7.00 5.87 2.53
CA VAL A 53 7.56 5.54 1.22
C VAL A 53 8.91 4.88 1.44
N ILE A 54 9.12 3.72 0.81
CA ILE A 54 10.36 2.96 0.87
C ILE A 54 10.99 2.98 -0.53
N CYS A 55 12.13 3.65 -0.68
CA CYS A 55 12.82 3.76 -1.97
C CYS A 55 13.79 2.59 -2.21
N GLN A 56 14.39 2.57 -3.39
CA GLN A 56 15.40 1.58 -3.76
C GLN A 56 16.54 1.57 -2.75
N TYR A 57 17.22 0.43 -2.62
CA TYR A 57 18.35 0.22 -1.72
C TYR A 57 18.04 0.39 -0.21
N ALA A 58 16.75 0.40 0.16
CA ALA A 58 16.32 0.45 1.55
C ALA A 58 17.00 -0.63 2.41
N ASN A 59 17.45 -0.25 3.60
CA ASN A 59 18.03 -1.16 4.57
C ASN A 59 16.92 -1.96 5.25
N ARG A 60 17.00 -3.30 5.14
CA ARG A 60 15.99 -4.21 5.69
C ARG A 60 15.69 -3.97 7.17
N ASN A 61 16.72 -3.83 7.99
CA ASN A 61 16.56 -3.65 9.44
C ASN A 61 15.92 -2.29 9.76
N ALA A 62 16.21 -1.26 8.97
CA ALA A 62 15.55 0.04 9.13
C ALA A 62 14.04 -0.07 8.83
N VAL A 63 13.65 -0.75 7.75
CA VAL A 63 12.23 -0.95 7.39
C VAL A 63 11.52 -1.85 8.42
N GLU A 64 12.19 -2.88 8.96
CA GLU A 64 11.64 -3.71 10.05
C GLU A 64 11.41 -2.88 11.33
N ASN A 65 12.33 -1.98 11.67
CA ASN A 65 12.19 -1.07 12.82
C ASN A 65 11.02 -0.08 12.66
N LEU A 66 10.54 0.17 11.43
CA LEU A 66 9.32 0.96 11.22
C LEU A 66 8.05 0.19 11.62
N GLY A 67 8.12 -1.15 11.65
CA GLY A 67 7.04 -2.05 12.04
C GLY A 67 6.62 -3.06 10.97
N PHE A 68 7.31 -3.14 9.83
CA PHE A 68 6.97 -4.06 8.74
C PHE A 68 7.59 -5.45 8.92
N ASN A 69 6.94 -6.49 8.41
CA ASN A 69 7.44 -7.85 8.50
C ASN A 69 8.70 -8.03 7.66
N SER A 70 9.80 -8.49 8.26
CA SER A 70 11.07 -8.67 7.55
C SER A 70 11.01 -9.59 6.34
N ARG A 71 10.05 -10.52 6.28
CA ARG A 71 9.85 -11.43 5.14
C ARG A 71 9.34 -10.71 3.90
N ASP A 72 8.64 -9.60 4.07
CA ASP A 72 8.03 -8.85 2.96
C ASP A 72 8.98 -7.79 2.40
N ILE A 73 10.15 -7.59 3.03
CA ILE A 73 11.11 -6.55 2.66
C ILE A 73 12.14 -7.12 1.68
N TYR A 74 12.29 -6.51 0.51
CA TYR A 74 13.37 -6.82 -0.42
C TYR A 74 14.73 -6.35 0.11
N SER A 75 15.75 -7.17 -0.11
CA SER A 75 17.14 -6.93 0.25
C SER A 75 18.07 -7.58 -0.79
N ILE A 76 19.36 -7.29 -0.66
CA ILE A 76 20.41 -7.92 -1.45
C ILE A 76 20.40 -9.47 -1.36
N ASP A 77 19.95 -10.02 -0.23
CA ASP A 77 20.02 -11.46 0.05
C ASP A 77 18.79 -12.26 -0.44
N ASN A 78 17.63 -11.64 -0.63
CA ASN A 78 16.40 -12.35 -1.05
C ASN A 78 15.96 -12.03 -2.48
N ASN A 79 16.04 -10.77 -2.90
CA ASN A 79 15.60 -10.32 -4.22
C ASN A 79 16.32 -9.01 -4.58
N TYR A 80 17.62 -9.13 -4.90
CA TYR A 80 18.47 -7.98 -5.18
C TYR A 80 17.93 -7.12 -6.33
N MET A 81 17.37 -7.72 -7.38
CA MET A 81 16.80 -6.99 -8.52
C MET A 81 15.65 -6.07 -8.09
N ALA A 82 14.72 -6.57 -7.29
CA ALA A 82 13.61 -5.75 -6.80
C ALA A 82 14.10 -4.73 -5.77
N TRP A 83 15.05 -5.09 -4.90
CA TRP A 83 15.68 -4.16 -3.96
C TRP A 83 16.36 -2.97 -4.64
N GLU A 84 16.99 -3.18 -5.80
CA GLU A 84 17.68 -2.14 -6.57
C GLU A 84 16.73 -1.24 -7.38
N THR A 85 15.50 -1.68 -7.64
CA THR A 85 14.66 -1.05 -8.68
C THR A 85 13.24 -0.71 -8.23
N GLU A 86 12.61 -1.54 -7.40
CA GLU A 86 11.25 -1.33 -6.94
C GLU A 86 11.20 -0.33 -5.78
N THR A 87 10.07 0.36 -5.70
CA THR A 87 9.74 1.29 -4.61
C THR A 87 8.48 0.80 -3.94
N ALA A 88 8.23 1.15 -2.67
CA ALA A 88 7.06 0.70 -1.96
C ALA A 88 6.39 1.80 -1.15
N ILE A 89 5.11 1.60 -0.84
CA ILE A 89 4.42 2.31 0.23
C ILE A 89 4.03 1.29 1.29
N GLY A 90 4.50 1.54 2.50
CA GLY A 90 4.15 0.78 3.70
C GLY A 90 3.08 1.50 4.51
N VAL A 91 2.11 0.76 5.03
CA VAL A 91 0.97 1.24 5.81
C VAL A 91 0.87 0.46 7.12
N ILE A 92 0.74 1.17 8.24
CA ILE A 92 0.48 0.61 9.57
C ILE A 92 -0.88 1.14 10.04
N PHE A 93 -1.78 0.24 10.42
CA PHE A 93 -3.15 0.60 10.80
C PHE A 93 -3.25 1.06 12.25
N GLU A 94 -4.36 1.76 12.56
CA GLU A 94 -4.72 2.06 13.96
C GLU A 94 -5.15 0.81 14.73
N ASP A 95 -5.79 -0.14 14.04
CA ASP A 95 -6.14 -1.45 14.57
C ASP A 95 -4.89 -2.33 14.66
N GLU A 96 -4.41 -2.58 15.88
CA GLU A 96 -3.20 -3.36 16.15
C GLU A 96 -3.36 -4.86 15.81
N GLU A 97 -4.59 -5.35 15.61
CA GLU A 97 -4.82 -6.73 15.14
C GLU A 97 -4.63 -6.87 13.62
N LYS A 98 -4.61 -5.76 12.87
CA LYS A 98 -4.33 -5.79 11.43
C LYS A 98 -2.83 -5.78 11.16
N GLU A 99 -2.40 -6.73 10.33
CA GLU A 99 -1.02 -6.78 9.86
C GLU A 99 -0.67 -5.53 9.03
N PRO A 100 0.50 -4.90 9.26
CA PRO A 100 1.03 -3.88 8.38
C PRO A 100 1.16 -4.36 6.94
N VAL A 101 0.93 -3.45 5.99
CA VAL A 101 1.00 -3.74 4.55
C VAL A 101 2.22 -3.06 3.98
N LEU A 102 2.96 -3.75 3.12
CA LEU A 102 4.04 -3.19 2.34
C LEU A 102 3.81 -3.54 0.86
N GLU A 103 3.41 -2.56 0.06
CA GLU A 103 3.07 -2.76 -1.35
C GLU A 103 4.18 -2.20 -2.24
N TYR A 104 4.78 -3.07 -3.05
CA TYR A 104 5.87 -2.74 -3.98
C TYR A 104 5.35 -2.41 -5.38
N PHE A 105 6.04 -1.48 -6.02
CA PHE A 105 5.74 -0.96 -7.34
C PHE A 105 6.91 -1.19 -8.28
N SER A 106 6.58 -1.75 -9.45
CA SER A 106 7.53 -1.81 -10.55
C SER A 106 7.82 -0.41 -11.09
N PRO A 107 9.11 -0.03 -11.28
CA PRO A 107 9.48 1.31 -11.72
C PRO A 107 9.01 1.63 -13.15
N THR A 108 8.67 0.61 -13.94
CA THR A 108 8.10 0.81 -15.28
C THR A 108 6.60 1.10 -15.27
N ARG A 109 5.94 1.02 -14.11
CA ARG A 109 4.51 1.32 -13.92
C ARG A 109 4.29 2.52 -13.01
N ILE A 110 4.83 2.46 -11.79
CA ILE A 110 4.64 3.47 -10.75
C ILE A 110 6.00 3.73 -10.11
N ASN A 111 6.41 5.00 -10.12
CA ASN A 111 7.54 5.49 -9.36
C ASN A 111 7.03 6.20 -8.10
N ALA A 112 7.15 5.55 -6.95
CA ALA A 112 6.81 6.13 -5.66
C ALA A 112 7.91 7.04 -5.10
N CYS A 113 9.10 7.12 -5.71
CA CYS A 113 10.20 7.97 -5.26
C CYS A 113 10.70 8.90 -6.38
N PRO A 114 9.94 9.92 -6.79
CA PRO A 114 10.46 10.89 -7.75
C PRO A 114 11.39 11.90 -7.11
N GLY A 115 12.60 11.98 -7.66
CA GLY A 115 13.62 12.90 -7.21
C GLY A 115 14.64 12.20 -6.32
N ASN A 116 15.88 12.21 -6.80
CA ASN A 116 17.11 12.04 -6.07
C ASN A 116 17.36 10.64 -5.51
N ASN A 117 18.13 9.91 -6.33
CA ASN A 117 18.97 8.75 -6.07
C ASN A 117 19.97 8.91 -4.89
N ASP A 118 19.76 9.91 -4.03
CA ASP A 118 20.52 10.12 -2.82
C ASP A 118 19.74 9.49 -1.68
N VAL A 119 20.32 8.40 -1.16
CA VAL A 119 19.99 7.56 0.01
C VAL A 119 19.23 8.24 1.19
N GLN A 120 19.21 9.57 1.29
CA GLN A 120 18.68 10.33 2.43
C GLN A 120 17.15 10.29 2.61
N GLU A 121 16.35 9.99 1.58
CA GLU A 121 14.87 9.95 1.72
C GLU A 121 14.27 8.55 1.58
N SER A 122 15.06 7.50 1.81
CA SER A 122 14.64 6.09 1.61
C SER A 122 13.45 5.63 2.46
N TYR A 123 13.01 6.45 3.44
CA TYR A 123 11.95 6.14 4.41
C TYR A 123 11.05 7.35 4.70
N LEU A 124 10.62 8.09 3.67
CA LEU A 124 9.77 9.27 3.83
C LEU A 124 8.47 8.90 4.59
N GLU A 125 8.22 9.50 5.74
CA GLU A 125 6.94 9.36 6.45
C GLU A 125 5.85 10.16 5.74
N LEU A 126 4.69 9.55 5.56
CA LEU A 126 3.51 10.15 4.97
C LEU A 126 2.44 10.40 6.03
N ASN A 127 1.81 11.57 5.97
CA ASN A 127 0.55 11.80 6.66
C ASN A 127 -0.58 11.05 5.90
N PRO A 128 -1.32 10.13 6.53
CA PRO A 128 -2.33 9.33 5.83
C PRO A 128 -3.52 10.11 5.26
N ASP A 129 -3.77 11.32 5.77
CA ASP A 129 -4.81 12.23 5.29
C ASP A 129 -4.28 13.25 4.27
N GLN A 130 -2.98 13.24 4.00
CA GLN A 130 -2.40 14.10 2.97
C GLN A 130 -2.68 13.51 1.58
N PRO A 131 -3.08 14.33 0.59
CA PRO A 131 -3.24 13.87 -0.78
C PRO A 131 -1.92 13.40 -1.40
N ILE A 132 -1.93 12.21 -1.98
CA ILE A 132 -0.88 11.70 -2.87
C ILE A 132 -1.33 12.00 -4.30
N SER A 133 -0.57 12.81 -5.02
CA SER A 133 -0.90 13.20 -6.41
C SER A 133 -0.18 12.30 -7.41
N VAL A 134 -0.87 11.96 -8.51
CA VAL A 134 -0.36 11.08 -9.56
C VAL A 134 -0.04 11.91 -10.81
N GLY A 135 1.25 12.12 -11.06
CA GLY A 135 1.78 12.62 -12.32
C GLY A 135 2.05 11.51 -13.34
N LYS A 136 2.42 11.91 -14.55
CA LYS A 136 2.89 11.01 -15.61
C LYS A 136 4.17 11.55 -16.21
N GLU A 137 5.17 10.69 -16.37
CA GLU A 137 6.44 11.03 -16.99
C GLU A 137 6.85 9.98 -18.01
N LYS A 138 7.47 10.41 -19.10
CA LYS A 138 8.12 9.51 -20.03
C LYS A 138 9.52 9.20 -19.50
N GLN A 139 9.79 7.93 -19.25
CA GLN A 139 11.10 7.45 -18.80
C GLN A 139 11.67 6.45 -19.79
N ASN A 140 12.97 6.54 -20.05
CA ASN A 140 13.65 5.63 -20.96
C ASN A 140 14.34 4.51 -20.17
N PHE A 141 13.91 3.27 -20.38
CA PHE A 141 14.49 2.09 -19.77
C PHE A 141 15.36 1.35 -20.77
N ALA A 142 16.53 0.88 -20.34
CA ALA A 142 17.48 0.18 -21.22
C ALA A 142 16.85 -1.02 -21.98
N ARG A 143 15.88 -1.70 -21.36
CA ARG A 143 15.20 -2.87 -21.95
C ARG A 143 13.88 -2.54 -22.65
N TYR A 144 13.15 -1.53 -22.18
CA TYR A 144 11.77 -1.27 -22.61
C TYR A 144 11.63 -0.03 -23.49
N GLY A 145 12.70 0.74 -23.67
CA GLY A 145 12.65 2.03 -24.36
C GLY A 145 11.87 3.07 -23.55
N GLU A 146 11.26 4.01 -24.26
CA GLU A 146 10.43 5.05 -23.65
C GLU A 146 9.07 4.48 -23.19
N VAL A 147 8.80 4.60 -21.89
CA VAL A 147 7.56 4.16 -21.24
C VAL A 147 6.95 5.32 -20.47
N GLU A 148 5.63 5.50 -20.54
CA GLU A 148 4.90 6.42 -19.67
C GLU A 148 4.72 5.76 -18.29
N VAL A 149 5.31 6.38 -17.27
CA VAL A 149 5.33 5.93 -15.88
C VAL A 149 4.48 6.87 -15.04
N LYS A 150 3.68 6.33 -14.12
CA LYS A 150 2.98 7.14 -13.11
C LYS A 150 3.95 7.55 -12.01
N VAL A 151 3.92 8.81 -11.60
CA VAL A 151 4.89 9.37 -10.67
C VAL A 151 4.15 9.97 -9.47
N LEU A 152 4.48 9.53 -8.25
CA LEU A 152 3.76 9.95 -7.04
C LEU A 152 4.39 11.18 -6.40
N SER A 153 3.59 12.23 -6.17
CA SER A 153 4.03 13.44 -5.46
C SER A 153 3.37 13.55 -4.09
N TYR A 154 4.18 13.89 -3.09
CA TYR A 154 3.82 14.02 -1.68
C TYR A 154 3.96 15.45 -1.15
N ARG A 155 3.88 16.46 -2.02
CA ARG A 155 3.91 17.87 -1.62
C ARG A 155 2.51 18.46 -1.64
N GLU A 156 2.21 19.28 -0.63
CA GLU A 156 1.11 20.26 -0.66
C GLU A 156 1.36 21.35 -1.73
#